data_AF-A0A7S2N7Q5-F1
#
_entry.id   AF-A0A7S2N7Q5-F1
#
_cell.length_a   1.000
_cell.length_b   1.000
_cell.length_c   1.000
_cell.angle_alpha   90.00
_cell.angle_beta   90.00
_cell.angle_gamma   90.00
#
_symmetry.space_group_name_H-M   'P 1'
#
loop_
_entity.id
_entity.type
_entity.pdbx_description
1 polymer ?
#
loop_
_entity_poly.entity_id
_entity_poly.type
_entity_poly.pdbx_seq_one_letter_code
_entity_poly.pdbx_strand_id
1 'polypeptide(L)'
;CVRLMRHEGMRVVISTQSPKAMPEELLELTTLLISHRFQSGDWHAYLAKKVPLPPGSFETIRALAPGEALVYSARPCGVLPEAVCEGSTAEVVRVQVRRRLTADWGASRINRSDGLGT
;
A
#
# COMPACT_ATOMS: atom_id res chain seq x y z
N CYS A 1 3.32 -15.31 20.71
CA CYS A 1 2.31 -15.20 19.63
C CYS A 1 1.94 -13.73 19.42
N VAL A 2 1.65 -13.27 18.20
CA VAL A 2 1.31 -11.85 17.91
C VAL A 2 0.12 -11.34 18.74
N ARG A 3 -0.79 -12.25 19.12
CA ARG A 3 -1.91 -11.96 20.03
C ARG A 3 -1.46 -11.49 21.41
N LEU A 4 -0.39 -12.09 21.95
CA LEU A 4 0.21 -11.68 23.22
C LEU A 4 0.83 -10.28 23.09
N MET A 5 1.58 -10.03 22.02
CA MET A 5 2.14 -8.70 21.75
C MET A 5 1.05 -7.62 21.70
N ARG A 6 -0.11 -7.92 21.07
CA ARG A 6 -1.27 -7.01 21.08
C ARG A 6 -1.84 -6.79 22.48
N HIS A 7 -1.91 -7.83 23.30
CA HIS A 7 -2.39 -7.75 24.68
C HIS A 7 -1.46 -6.87 25.55
N GLU A 8 -0.14 -7.01 25.36
CA GLU A 8 0.89 -6.21 26.04
C GLU A 8 1.10 -4.80 25.45
N GLY A 9 0.19 -4.33 24.59
CA GLY A 9 0.26 -2.98 24.01
C GLY A 9 1.38 -2.77 22.97
N MET A 10 2.07 -3.83 22.55
CA MET A 10 3.13 -3.73 21.54
C MET A 10 2.54 -3.53 20.15
N ARG A 11 3.24 -2.75 19.33
CA ARG A 11 2.93 -2.57 17.91
C ARG A 11 3.89 -3.39 17.07
N VAL A 12 3.33 -4.14 16.12
CA VAL A 12 4.10 -4.99 15.20
C VAL A 12 3.93 -4.44 13.80
N VAL A 13 5.05 -4.16 13.14
CA VAL A 13 5.10 -3.73 11.74
C VAL A 13 5.75 -4.84 10.93
N ILE A 14 5.06 -5.27 9.88
CA ILE A 14 5.52 -6.32 8.97
C ILE A 14 5.56 -5.73 7.57
N SER A 15 6.67 -5.93 6.87
CA SER A 15 6.83 -5.57 5.46
C SER A 15 7.16 -6.81 4.65
N THR A 16 6.44 -7.03 3.55
CA THR A 16 6.62 -8.20 2.68
C THR A 16 6.42 -7.81 1.21
N GLN A 17 7.12 -8.51 0.32
CA GLN A 17 6.90 -8.45 -1.13
C GLN A 17 6.08 -9.64 -1.64
N SER A 18 5.64 -10.53 -0.75
CA SER A 18 4.82 -11.70 -1.09
C SER A 18 3.72 -11.86 -0.03
N PRO A 19 2.55 -11.23 -0.21
CA PRO A 19 1.49 -11.25 0.80
C PRO A 19 0.96 -12.67 1.05
N LYS A 20 0.95 -13.53 0.04
CA LYS A 20 0.54 -14.94 0.15
C LYS A 20 1.45 -15.80 1.04
N ALA A 21 2.68 -15.37 1.32
CA ALA A 21 3.60 -16.09 2.20
C ALA A 21 3.36 -15.80 3.69
N MET A 22 2.49 -14.83 4.02
CA MET A 22 2.18 -14.48 5.40
C MET A 22 1.15 -15.46 5.99
N PRO A 23 1.27 -15.84 7.27
CA PRO A 23 0.22 -16.55 7.98
C PRO A 23 -1.08 -15.74 8.00
N GLU A 24 -2.20 -16.40 7.74
CA GLU A 24 -3.52 -15.75 7.63
C GLU A 24 -3.92 -15.04 8.93
N GLU A 25 -3.55 -15.60 10.08
CA GLU A 25 -3.86 -15.07 11.40
C GLU A 25 -3.21 -13.70 11.64
N LEU A 26 -2.09 -13.41 10.97
CA LEU A 26 -1.47 -12.08 11.04
C LEU A 26 -2.26 -11.05 10.24
N LEU A 27 -2.77 -11.44 9.07
CA LEU A 27 -3.58 -10.57 8.22
C LEU A 27 -4.93 -10.26 8.87
N GLU A 28 -5.55 -11.23 9.53
CA GLU A 28 -6.82 -11.04 10.25
C GLU A 28 -6.70 -10.09 11.47
N LEU A 29 -5.50 -9.98 12.05
CA LEU A 29 -5.21 -9.07 13.16
C LEU A 29 -4.72 -7.69 12.69
N THR A 30 -4.61 -7.47 11.39
CA THR A 30 -4.08 -6.24 10.80
C THR A 30 -5.02 -5.06 11.04
N THR A 31 -4.52 -4.03 11.72
CA THR A 31 -5.27 -2.79 11.96
C THR A 31 -4.98 -1.71 10.91
N LEU A 32 -3.81 -1.78 10.28
CA LEU A 32 -3.34 -0.88 9.23
C LEU A 32 -2.70 -1.70 8.12
N LEU A 33 -3.13 -1.48 6.88
CA LEU A 33 -2.50 -2.07 5.70
C LEU A 33 -2.00 -0.93 4.81
N ILE A 34 -0.69 -0.87 4.57
CA ILE A 34 -0.06 0.08 3.67
C ILE A 34 0.32 -0.69 2.41
N SER A 35 -0.43 -0.47 1.33
CA SER A 35 -0.22 -1.15 0.06
C SER A 35 0.42 -0.22 -0.95
N HIS A 36 1.65 -0.54 -1.35
CA HIS A 36 2.25 0.06 -2.54
C HIS A 36 1.67 -0.54 -3.82
N ARG A 37 2.04 0.05 -4.97
CA ARG A 37 1.68 -0.46 -6.30
C ARG A 37 2.08 -1.92 -6.46
N PHE A 38 1.12 -2.76 -6.86
CA PHE A 38 1.37 -4.10 -7.41
C PHE A 38 0.38 -4.40 -8.54
N GLN A 39 0.65 -5.43 -9.34
CA GLN A 39 -0.16 -5.79 -10.52
C GLN A 39 -0.90 -7.13 -10.38
N SER A 40 -0.60 -7.92 -9.35
CA SER A 40 -1.22 -9.23 -9.14
C SER A 40 -2.66 -9.09 -8.62
N GLY A 41 -3.64 -9.45 -9.46
CA GLY A 41 -5.05 -9.54 -9.05
C GLY A 41 -5.26 -10.59 -7.95
N ASP A 42 -4.52 -11.70 -8.01
CA ASP A 42 -4.51 -12.73 -6.99
C ASP A 42 -4.10 -12.22 -5.61
N TRP A 43 -3.13 -11.31 -5.54
CA TRP A 43 -2.72 -10.70 -4.27
C TRP A 43 -3.83 -9.81 -3.72
N HIS A 44 -4.47 -9.02 -4.58
CA HIS A 44 -5.61 -8.20 -4.17
C HIS A 44 -6.76 -9.06 -3.66
N ALA A 45 -7.16 -10.10 -4.40
CA ALA A 45 -8.22 -11.01 -4.01
C ALA A 45 -7.92 -11.73 -2.68
N TYR A 46 -6.65 -12.11 -2.47
CA TYR A 46 -6.21 -12.72 -1.20
C TYR A 46 -6.31 -11.72 -0.03
N LEU A 47 -5.81 -10.48 -0.21
CA LEU A 47 -5.87 -9.45 0.81
C LEU A 47 -7.31 -9.03 1.12
N ALA A 48 -8.16 -8.88 0.11
CA ALA A 48 -9.57 -8.48 0.26
C ALA A 48 -10.41 -9.50 1.05
N LYS A 49 -9.98 -10.78 1.12
CA LYS A 49 -10.62 -11.79 1.98
C LYS A 49 -10.31 -11.62 3.45
N LYS A 50 -9.18 -11.00 3.79
CA LYS A 50 -8.67 -10.85 5.16
C LYS A 50 -8.82 -9.44 5.71
N VAL A 51 -8.90 -8.46 4.82
CA VAL A 51 -9.01 -7.03 5.14
C VAL A 51 -10.15 -6.45 4.29
N PRO A 52 -11.12 -5.71 4.87
CA PRO A 52 -12.26 -5.16 4.16
C PRO A 52 -11.87 -3.97 3.28
N LEU A 53 -11.16 -4.26 2.20
CA LEU A 53 -10.80 -3.30 1.17
C LEU A 53 -12.05 -2.86 0.39
N PRO A 54 -12.19 -1.57 0.05
CA PRO A 54 -13.34 -1.07 -0.67
C PRO A 54 -13.37 -1.63 -2.10
N PRO A 55 -14.57 -1.72 -2.71
CA PRO A 55 -14.69 -2.11 -4.12
C PRO A 55 -13.88 -1.14 -5.00
N GLY A 56 -13.27 -1.65 -6.07
CA GLY A 56 -12.44 -0.84 -6.96
C GLY A 56 -11.04 -0.49 -6.45
N SER A 57 -10.70 -0.83 -5.20
CA SER A 57 -9.37 -0.57 -4.61
C SER A 57 -8.20 -1.13 -5.42
N PHE A 58 -8.41 -2.21 -6.19
CA PHE A 58 -7.38 -2.77 -7.05
C PHE A 58 -6.95 -1.80 -8.15
N GLU A 59 -7.91 -1.13 -8.80
CA GLU A 59 -7.60 -0.15 -9.85
C GLU A 59 -6.86 1.05 -9.26
N THR A 60 -7.24 1.48 -8.06
CA THR A 60 -6.49 2.50 -7.31
C THR A 60 -5.05 2.06 -7.05
N ILE A 61 -4.83 0.83 -6.55
CA ILE A 61 -3.49 0.29 -6.28
C ILE A 61 -2.64 0.21 -7.55
N ARG A 62 -3.23 -0.19 -8.68
CA ARG A 62 -2.53 -0.28 -9.98
C ARG A 62 -2.13 1.10 -10.50
N ALA A 63 -2.95 2.11 -10.26
CA ALA A 63 -2.73 3.49 -10.68
C ALA A 63 -1.74 4.26 -9.79
N LEU A 64 -1.32 3.70 -8.65
CA LEU A 64 -0.35 4.35 -7.76
C LEU A 64 0.98 4.65 -8.48
N ALA A 65 1.48 5.86 -8.30
CA ALA A 65 2.81 6.24 -8.75
C ALA A 65 3.90 5.69 -7.82
N PRO A 66 5.16 5.56 -8.28
CA PRO A 66 6.26 5.17 -7.42
C PRO A 66 6.44 6.14 -6.23
N GLY A 67 6.34 5.62 -5.01
CA GLY A 67 6.39 6.41 -3.78
C GLY A 67 5.03 6.63 -3.12
N GLU A 68 3.94 6.33 -3.84
CA GLU A 68 2.59 6.34 -3.29
C GLU A 68 2.20 4.99 -2.69
N ALA A 69 1.23 5.03 -1.77
CA ALA A 69 0.58 3.87 -1.21
C ALA A 69 -0.90 4.14 -0.97
N LEU A 70 -1.68 3.07 -0.97
CA LEU A 70 -3.03 3.03 -0.45
C LEU A 70 -2.98 2.55 1.01
N VAL A 71 -3.45 3.36 1.94
CA VAL A 71 -3.52 3.02 3.36
C VAL A 71 -4.96 2.67 3.69
N TYR A 72 -5.14 1.44 4.14
CA TYR A 72 -6.37 1.00 4.78
C TYR A 72 -6.21 1.07 6.30
N SER A 73 -7.26 1.55 6.98
CA SER A 73 -7.37 1.52 8.43
C SER A 73 -8.65 0.84 8.88
N ALA A 74 -8.52 -0.14 9.78
CA ALA A 74 -9.66 -0.84 10.38
C ALA A 74 -10.49 0.03 11.33
N ARG A 75 -10.00 1.23 11.67
CA ARG A 75 -10.73 2.24 12.44
C ARG A 75 -10.57 3.59 11.76
N PRO A 76 -11.59 4.46 11.79
CA PRO A 76 -11.48 5.81 11.25
C PRO A 76 -10.28 6.52 11.89
N CYS A 77 -9.35 6.97 11.06
CA CYS A 77 -8.19 7.71 11.50
C CYS A 77 -8.57 9.19 11.34
N GLY A 78 -9.11 9.80 12.41
CA GLY A 78 -9.56 11.20 12.41
C GLY A 78 -8.46 12.26 12.22
N VAL A 79 -7.38 11.91 11.52
CA VAL A 79 -6.15 12.70 11.30
C VAL A 79 -5.84 12.83 9.80
N LEU A 80 -6.63 12.24 8.89
CA LEU A 80 -6.34 12.29 7.45
C LEU A 80 -7.28 13.27 6.73
N PRO A 81 -6.74 14.31 6.04
CA PRO A 81 -7.52 15.44 5.52
C PRO A 81 -8.38 15.13 4.29
N GLU A 82 -8.25 13.95 3.68
CA GLU A 82 -9.05 13.52 2.52
C GLU A 82 -9.33 12.01 2.61
N ALA A 83 -10.23 11.64 3.52
CA ALA A 83 -10.76 10.29 3.61
C ALA A 83 -11.60 9.99 2.35
N VAL A 84 -11.20 9.00 1.55
CA VAL A 84 -12.00 8.54 0.41
C VAL A 84 -12.94 7.45 0.91
N CYS A 85 -13.93 7.75 1.74
CA CYS A 85 -15.05 6.85 2.09
C CYS A 85 -16.13 7.59 2.90
N GLU A 86 -17.21 8.04 2.25
CA GLU A 86 -18.48 8.30 2.94
C GLU A 86 -19.19 6.96 3.19
N GLY A 87 -19.37 6.57 4.46
CA GLY A 87 -20.31 5.50 4.83
C GLY A 87 -19.75 4.11 5.17
N SER A 88 -18.43 3.89 5.20
CA SER A 88 -17.82 2.65 5.74
C SER A 88 -17.12 2.88 7.08
N THR A 89 -17.08 1.85 7.94
CA THR A 89 -16.35 1.88 9.22
C THR A 89 -14.83 1.84 9.05
N ALA A 90 -14.36 1.47 7.86
CA ALA A 90 -12.96 1.43 7.49
C ALA A 90 -12.65 2.56 6.50
N GLU A 91 -11.52 3.22 6.71
CA GLU A 91 -11.09 4.37 5.94
C GLU A 91 -9.96 3.95 5.00
N VAL A 92 -10.03 4.43 3.75
CA VAL A 92 -8.96 4.24 2.78
C VAL A 92 -8.47 5.60 2.29
N VAL A 93 -7.16 5.79 2.37
CA VAL A 93 -6.50 7.05 2.02
C VAL A 93 -5.29 6.78 1.15
N ARG A 94 -5.14 7.56 0.09
CA ARG A 94 -3.93 7.56 -0.73
C ARG A 94 -2.90 8.46 -0.06
N VAL A 95 -1.70 7.94 0.16
CA VAL A 95 -0.62 8.66 0.85
C VAL A 95 0.66 8.64 0.03
N GLN A 96 1.47 9.68 0.19
CA GLN A 96 2.83 9.72 -0.34
C GLN A 96 3.81 9.26 0.74
N VAL A 97 4.31 8.03 0.61
CA VAL A 97 5.22 7.41 1.60
C VAL A 97 6.66 7.85 1.37
N ARG A 98 7.07 7.99 0.09
CA ARG A 98 8.44 8.38 -0.27
C ARG A 98 8.44 9.48 -1.32
N ARG A 99 8.83 10.69 -0.93
CA ARG A 99 9.15 11.74 -1.90
C ARG A 99 10.43 11.36 -2.65
N ARG A 100 10.42 11.40 -3.99
CA ARG A 100 11.67 11.31 -4.77
C ARG A 100 12.43 12.63 -4.58
N LEU A 101 13.66 12.54 -4.10
CA LEU A 101 14.51 13.71 -3.83
C LEU A 101 15.32 14.17 -5.05
N THR A 102 15.37 13.38 -6.13
CA THR A 102 16.18 13.71 -7.31
C THR A 102 15.38 14.58 -8.29
N ALA A 103 16.03 15.63 -8.81
CA ALA A 103 15.41 16.61 -9.71
C ALA A 103 14.90 16.02 -11.04
N ASP A 104 15.48 14.89 -11.46
CA ASP A 104 15.15 14.15 -12.68
C ASP A 104 14.07 13.08 -12.49
N TRP A 105 13.52 12.94 -11.28
CA TRP A 105 12.53 11.93 -10.91
C TRP A 105 12.97 10.47 -11.17
N GLY A 106 14.25 10.22 -11.43
CA GLY A 106 14.77 8.91 -11.84
C GLY A 106 14.51 8.58 -13.31
N ALA A 107 14.48 9.59 -14.18
CA ALA A 107 14.55 9.39 -15.63
C ALA A 107 15.82 8.61 -15.97
N SER A 108 15.65 7.37 -16.47
CA SER A 108 16.78 6.62 -17.00
C SER A 108 17.35 7.38 -18.19
N ARG A 109 18.64 7.74 -18.14
CA ARG A 109 19.34 8.38 -19.27
C ARG A 109 19.36 7.38 -20.41
N ILE A 110 18.43 7.54 -21.34
CA ILE A 110 18.46 6.81 -22.61
C ILE A 110 19.73 7.30 -23.32
N ASN A 111 20.64 6.38 -23.63
CA ASN A 111 21.83 6.70 -24.40
C ASN A 111 21.36 7.04 -25.81
N ARG A 112 21.16 8.33 -26.12
CA ARG A 112 21.01 8.73 -27.51
C ARG A 112 22.37 8.52 -28.15
N SER A 113 22.47 7.50 -28.99
CA SER A 113 23.51 7.43 -30.01
C SER A 113 23.21 8.55 -31.01
N ASP A 114 23.58 9.77 -30.66
CA ASP A 114 23.66 10.86 -31.62
C ASP A 114 24.76 10.46 -32.61
N GLY A 115 24.32 10.01 -33.78
CA GLY A 115 25.20 9.75 -34.90
C GLY A 115 25.94 11.03 -35.25
N LEU A 116 27.27 10.99 -35.16
CA LEU A 116 28.12 11.95 -35.85
C LEU A 116 27.94 11.73 -37.35
N GLY A 117 27.02 12.48 -37.94
CA GLY A 117 27.08 12.85 -39.34
C GLY A 117 27.81 14.19 -39.45
N THR A 118 29.08 14.13 -39.85
CA THR A 118 29.79 15.15 -40.64
C THR A 118 30.85 14.43 -41.45
#